data_AF-T2SBH5-F1
#
_entry.id   AF-T2SBH5-F1
#
_cell.length_a   1.000
_cell.length_b   1.000
_cell.length_c   1.000
_cell.angle_alpha   90.00
_cell.angle_beta   90.00
_cell.angle_gamma   90.00
#
_symmetry.space_group_name_H-M   'P 1'
#
loop_
_entity.id
_entity.type
_entity.pdbx_description
1 polymer ?
#
loop_
_entity_poly.entity_id
_entity_poly.type
_entity_poly.pdbx_seq_one_letter_code
_entity_poly.pdbx_strand_id
1 'polypeptide(L)'
;MNLKKLDFKRLKKAFKKHAFNNKVEFIKRYISPLKTNFHKNQKFDGNETLLKLAVYLIENLKDTLFKEQDEYDVSELELKEFETRNKSLSASELEKDTYEWLLFKDMRKLDSETERDFLGFINDHKEVLDKKFKEWCVLRNDHFAELKVFCNIKNSPSYARGFEPDFILFAQTHEDEFLGFTCYMEVKGEHLEHSSAWKEEFLEMLENATLKSHNKKLHLKGLPFFTLHNSVVKEKFATAFNQIFKDSKC
;
A
#
# COMPACT_ATOMS: atom_id res chain seq x y z
N MET A 1 10.32 -43.89 -7.63
CA MET A 1 9.67 -42.62 -7.24
C MET A 1 8.49 -42.83 -6.27
N ASN A 2 8.65 -43.66 -5.23
CA ASN A 2 7.59 -43.96 -4.24
C ASN A 2 8.02 -43.72 -2.77
N LEU A 3 9.20 -43.12 -2.53
CA LEU A 3 9.78 -42.97 -1.19
C LEU A 3 9.32 -41.69 -0.43
N LYS A 4 8.58 -40.76 -1.07
CA LYS A 4 8.16 -39.49 -0.43
C LYS A 4 6.67 -39.18 -0.43
N LYS A 5 5.79 -40.10 -0.87
CA LYS A 5 4.32 -39.86 -0.97
C LYS A 5 4.02 -38.49 -1.61
N LEU A 6 4.72 -38.14 -2.69
CA LEU A 6 4.45 -36.92 -3.45
C LEU A 6 3.39 -37.27 -4.49
N ASP A 7 2.12 -37.26 -4.08
CA ASP A 7 1.01 -37.49 -5.00
C ASP A 7 0.65 -36.19 -5.74
N PHE A 8 -0.02 -36.34 -6.89
CA PHE A 8 -0.43 -35.20 -7.71
C PHE A 8 -1.40 -34.25 -6.96
N LYS A 9 -2.13 -34.77 -5.97
CA LYS A 9 -3.06 -34.00 -5.13
C LYS A 9 -2.31 -33.06 -4.18
N ARG A 10 -1.17 -33.48 -3.63
CA ARG A 10 -0.25 -32.68 -2.82
C ARG A 10 0.49 -31.67 -3.68
N LEU A 11 0.90 -32.05 -4.89
CA LEU A 11 1.47 -31.13 -5.86
C LEU A 11 0.49 -30.00 -6.19
N LYS A 12 -0.78 -30.31 -6.48
CA LYS A 12 -1.81 -29.29 -6.75
C LYS A 12 -2.01 -28.31 -5.58
N LYS A 13 -1.85 -28.75 -4.32
CA LYS A 13 -1.94 -27.87 -3.14
C LYS A 13 -0.78 -26.88 -3.01
N ALA A 14 0.40 -27.20 -3.56
CA ALA A 14 1.58 -26.35 -3.47
C ALA A 14 1.57 -25.20 -4.50
N PHE A 15 0.78 -25.31 -5.57
CA PHE A 15 0.71 -24.34 -6.67
C PHE A 15 -0.64 -23.60 -6.66
N LYS A 16 -0.87 -22.77 -5.62
CA LYS A 16 -2.17 -22.09 -5.40
C LYS A 16 -2.41 -20.89 -6.31
N LYS A 17 -1.39 -20.06 -6.56
CA LYS A 17 -1.49 -18.83 -7.37
C LYS A 17 -1.82 -19.13 -8.84
N HIS A 18 -1.36 -20.28 -9.34
CA HIS A 18 -1.51 -20.72 -10.72
C HIS A 18 -1.87 -22.20 -10.78
N ALA A 19 -3.13 -22.51 -10.45
CA ALA A 19 -3.61 -23.88 -10.42
C ALA A 19 -3.49 -24.58 -11.80
N PHE A 20 -3.27 -25.89 -11.78
CA PHE A 20 -3.32 -26.76 -12.94
C PHE A 20 -4.28 -27.93 -12.67
N ASN A 21 -4.87 -28.47 -13.72
CA ASN A 21 -5.93 -29.48 -13.62
C ASN A 21 -5.44 -30.89 -13.91
N ASN A 22 -4.38 -31.03 -14.72
CA ASN A 22 -3.85 -32.34 -15.11
C ASN A 22 -2.33 -32.28 -15.35
N LYS A 23 -1.72 -33.45 -15.53
CA LYS A 23 -0.26 -33.60 -15.70
C LYS A 23 0.26 -32.87 -16.95
N VAL A 24 -0.53 -32.83 -18.03
CA VAL A 24 -0.14 -32.18 -19.28
C VAL A 24 -0.03 -30.67 -19.09
N GLU A 25 -1.01 -30.09 -18.41
CA GLU A 25 -0.99 -28.66 -18.05
C GLU A 25 0.17 -28.32 -17.12
N PHE A 26 0.44 -29.18 -16.13
CA PHE A 26 1.61 -29.03 -15.26
C PHE A 26 2.91 -29.01 -16.07
N ILE A 27 3.10 -29.95 -17.00
CA ILE A 27 4.30 -30.02 -17.84
C ILE A 27 4.41 -28.77 -18.71
N LYS A 28 3.35 -28.41 -19.45
CA LYS A 28 3.38 -27.25 -20.35
C LYS A 28 3.67 -25.95 -19.62
N ARG A 29 3.11 -25.77 -18.43
CA ARG A 29 3.19 -24.52 -17.68
C ARG A 29 4.47 -24.39 -16.87
N TYR A 30 4.95 -25.47 -16.27
CA TYR A 30 6.04 -25.40 -15.29
C TYR A 30 7.32 -26.11 -15.70
N ILE A 31 7.23 -27.11 -16.58
CA ILE A 31 8.40 -27.91 -16.98
C ILE A 31 8.93 -27.48 -18.35
N SER A 32 8.05 -27.29 -19.33
CA SER A 32 8.42 -26.87 -20.69
C SER A 32 9.15 -25.53 -20.77
N PRO A 33 8.85 -24.52 -19.92
CA PRO A 33 9.59 -23.25 -19.93
C PRO A 33 10.97 -23.34 -19.28
N LEU A 34 11.28 -24.42 -18.56
CA LEU A 34 12.60 -24.57 -17.94
C LEU A 34 13.64 -24.66 -19.04
N LYS A 35 14.57 -23.69 -19.07
CA LYS A 35 15.73 -23.72 -19.98
C LYS A 35 16.65 -24.86 -19.55
N THR A 36 16.45 -26.03 -20.13
CA THR A 36 17.26 -27.21 -19.86
C THR A 36 18.21 -27.44 -21.04
N ASN A 37 19.48 -27.10 -20.85
CA ASN A 37 20.50 -27.32 -21.86
C ASN A 37 21.14 -28.69 -21.64
N PHE A 38 20.58 -29.72 -22.27
CA PHE A 38 21.21 -31.05 -22.26
C PHE A 38 22.21 -31.18 -23.40
N HIS A 39 23.35 -31.80 -23.13
CA HIS A 39 24.32 -32.10 -24.17
C HIS A 39 23.76 -33.15 -25.12
N LYS A 40 24.00 -33.02 -26.43
CA LYS A 40 23.50 -33.95 -27.46
C LYS A 40 23.90 -35.42 -27.26
N ASN A 41 25.01 -35.66 -26.56
CA ASN A 41 25.50 -37.01 -26.23
C ASN A 41 25.12 -37.47 -24.81
N GLN A 42 24.24 -36.74 -24.11
CA GLN A 42 23.76 -37.12 -22.79
C GLN A 42 22.97 -38.43 -22.91
N LYS A 43 23.32 -39.43 -22.10
CA LYS A 43 22.54 -40.68 -22.00
C LYS A 43 21.46 -40.55 -20.93
N PHE A 44 20.30 -41.14 -21.17
CA PHE A 44 19.11 -41.07 -20.30
C PHE A 44 18.66 -42.45 -19.78
N ASP A 45 19.57 -43.43 -19.81
CA ASP A 45 19.32 -44.84 -19.53
C ASP A 45 19.73 -45.26 -18.11
N GLY A 46 20.72 -44.58 -17.52
CA GLY A 46 21.23 -44.89 -16.17
C GLY A 46 20.39 -44.30 -15.04
N ASN A 47 20.07 -45.11 -14.03
CA ASN A 47 19.33 -44.67 -12.83
C ASN A 47 20.00 -43.48 -12.10
N GLU A 48 21.32 -43.47 -12.01
CA GLU A 48 22.08 -42.36 -11.40
C GLU A 48 21.94 -41.07 -12.22
N THR A 49 22.02 -41.18 -13.55
CA THR A 49 21.83 -40.06 -14.46
C THR A 49 20.41 -39.51 -14.39
N LEU A 50 19.41 -40.40 -14.37
CA LEU A 50 18.00 -40.02 -14.19
C LEU A 50 17.76 -39.30 -12.86
N LEU A 51 18.44 -39.72 -11.79
CA LEU A 51 18.34 -39.04 -10.49
C LEU A 51 18.96 -37.63 -10.55
N LYS A 52 20.15 -37.48 -11.15
CA LYS A 52 20.80 -36.17 -11.34
C LYS A 52 19.94 -35.23 -12.18
N LEU A 53 19.33 -35.74 -13.25
CA LEU A 53 18.39 -34.98 -14.08
C LEU A 53 17.14 -34.57 -13.31
N ALA A 54 16.58 -35.45 -12.48
CA ALA A 54 15.43 -35.14 -11.64
C ALA A 54 15.76 -34.02 -10.62
N VAL A 55 16.95 -34.06 -9.99
CA VAL A 55 17.41 -33.00 -9.08
C VAL A 55 17.53 -31.67 -9.83
N TYR A 56 18.23 -31.65 -10.98
CA TYR A 56 18.39 -30.45 -11.80
C TYR A 56 17.05 -29.83 -12.22
N LEU A 57 16.08 -30.65 -12.62
CA LEU A 57 14.73 -30.19 -12.97
C LEU A 57 14.00 -29.59 -11.77
N ILE A 58 14.11 -30.21 -10.59
CA ILE A 58 13.49 -29.72 -9.36
C ILE A 58 14.11 -28.39 -8.93
N GLU A 59 15.42 -28.22 -9.05
CA GLU A 59 16.13 -26.97 -8.72
C GLU A 59 15.71 -25.83 -9.64
N ASN A 60 15.69 -26.05 -10.97
CA ASN A 60 15.24 -25.02 -11.91
C ASN A 60 13.75 -24.70 -11.76
N LEU A 61 12.92 -25.71 -11.47
CA LEU A 61 11.51 -25.50 -11.16
C LEU A 61 11.36 -24.67 -9.88
N LYS A 62 12.13 -24.99 -8.83
CA LYS A 62 12.16 -24.24 -7.58
C LYS A 62 12.47 -22.77 -7.84
N ASP A 63 13.54 -22.47 -8.56
CA ASP A 63 13.97 -21.09 -8.86
C ASP A 63 12.94 -20.33 -9.71
N THR A 64 12.28 -21.01 -10.65
CA THR A 64 11.20 -20.42 -11.46
C THR A 64 9.97 -20.12 -10.63
N LEU A 65 9.61 -21.03 -9.72
CA LEU A 65 8.48 -20.83 -8.81
C LEU A 65 8.73 -19.74 -7.79
N PHE A 66 9.96 -19.60 -7.27
CA PHE A 66 10.30 -18.46 -6.41
C PHE A 66 10.14 -17.14 -7.16
N LYS A 67 10.61 -17.06 -8.41
CA LYS A 67 10.42 -15.85 -9.25
C LYS A 67 8.95 -15.50 -9.50
N GLU A 68 8.06 -16.49 -9.70
CA GLU A 68 6.62 -16.25 -9.88
C GLU A 68 5.86 -16.00 -8.55
N GLN A 69 6.35 -16.55 -7.44
CA GLN A 69 5.81 -16.29 -6.09
C GLN A 69 6.19 -14.91 -5.56
N ASP A 70 7.30 -14.34 -6.02
CA ASP A 70 7.77 -13.00 -5.65
C ASP A 70 7.01 -11.86 -6.37
N GLU A 71 6.12 -12.16 -7.32
CA GLU A 71 5.18 -11.15 -7.81
C GLU A 71 4.14 -10.85 -6.72
N TYR A 72 4.35 -9.76 -5.99
CA TYR A 72 3.38 -9.23 -5.04
C TYR A 72 2.01 -9.05 -5.72
N ASP A 73 0.94 -9.46 -5.05
CA ASP A 73 -0.43 -9.19 -5.49
C ASP A 73 -1.07 -8.24 -4.49
N VAL A 74 -1.39 -7.03 -4.93
CA VAL A 74 -2.01 -5.99 -4.09
C VAL A 74 -3.52 -6.08 -4.32
N SER A 75 -4.26 -6.36 -3.26
CA SER A 75 -5.72 -6.35 -3.31
C SER A 75 -6.24 -4.96 -3.69
N GLU A 76 -7.46 -4.90 -4.22
CA GLU A 76 -8.16 -3.62 -4.37
C GLU A 76 -8.32 -2.93 -3.00
N LEU A 77 -8.45 -1.60 -3.03
CA LEU A 77 -8.71 -0.82 -1.82
C LEU A 77 -10.07 -1.26 -1.25
N GLU A 78 -10.08 -1.63 0.01
CA GLU A 78 -11.28 -2.09 0.71
C GLU A 78 -11.44 -1.34 2.04
N LEU A 79 -12.69 -1.05 2.39
CA LEU A 79 -12.99 -0.51 3.71
C LEU A 79 -12.95 -1.65 4.73
N LYS A 80 -11.94 -1.63 5.59
CA LYS A 80 -11.84 -2.54 6.73
C LYS A 80 -12.19 -1.80 8.02
N GLU A 81 -13.00 -2.45 8.84
CA GLU A 81 -13.12 -2.03 10.23
C GLU A 81 -11.78 -2.27 10.91
N PHE A 82 -11.36 -1.31 11.71
CA PHE A 82 -10.12 -1.41 12.46
C PHE A 82 -10.30 -2.47 13.56
N GLU A 83 -10.09 -3.74 13.22
CA GLU A 83 -10.09 -4.84 14.19
C GLU A 83 -8.87 -4.68 15.09
N THR A 84 -9.07 -4.08 16.26
CA THR A 84 -8.08 -4.02 17.33
C THR A 84 -7.85 -5.41 17.91
N ARG A 85 -7.14 -6.28 17.17
CA ARG A 85 -6.65 -7.56 17.70
C ARG A 85 -5.55 -7.26 18.72
N ASN A 86 -5.97 -6.89 19.93
CA ASN A 86 -5.15 -6.64 21.13
C ASN A 86 -4.19 -5.44 21.08
N LYS A 87 -4.34 -4.54 20.10
CA LYS A 87 -3.69 -3.22 20.08
C LYS A 87 -4.77 -2.20 19.75
N SER A 88 -5.26 -1.47 20.75
CA SER A 88 -6.03 -0.25 20.50
C SER A 88 -5.04 0.90 20.46
N LEU A 89 -4.90 1.59 19.32
CA LEU A 89 -4.35 2.94 19.32
C LEU A 89 -5.43 3.83 19.92
N SER A 90 -5.50 3.89 21.25
CA SER A 90 -6.45 4.80 21.88
C SER A 90 -5.92 6.23 21.73
N ALA A 91 -6.81 7.20 21.61
CA ALA A 91 -6.43 8.62 21.65
C ALA A 91 -5.71 9.01 22.96
N SER A 92 -5.66 8.12 23.97
CA SER A 92 -4.88 8.28 25.19
C SER A 92 -3.44 7.74 25.09
N GLU A 93 -3.13 6.88 24.12
CA GLU A 93 -1.76 6.46 23.77
C GLU A 93 -1.08 7.46 22.82
N LEU A 94 -1.87 8.36 22.23
CA LEU A 94 -1.41 9.49 21.45
C LEU A 94 -1.41 10.71 22.37
N GLU A 95 -0.31 11.45 22.38
CA GLU A 95 -0.25 12.71 23.10
C GLU A 95 -1.11 13.75 22.33
N LYS A 96 -1.69 14.73 23.05
CA LYS A 96 -2.34 15.90 22.47
C LYS A 96 -1.38 17.09 22.61
N ASP A 97 -1.19 17.85 21.55
CA ASP A 97 -0.26 18.99 21.49
C ASP A 97 -1.01 20.32 21.59
N THR A 98 -0.28 21.41 21.46
CA THR A 98 -0.70 22.80 21.19
C THR A 98 -1.94 22.89 20.29
N TYR A 99 -2.05 21.99 19.30
CA TYR A 99 -3.23 21.86 18.45
C TYR A 99 -4.16 20.75 18.96
N GLU A 100 -5.37 21.13 19.42
CA GLU A 100 -6.37 20.19 19.94
C GLU A 100 -6.81 19.11 18.94
N TRP A 101 -6.66 19.40 17.64
CA TRP A 101 -7.05 18.54 16.52
C TRP A 101 -5.94 17.58 16.06
N LEU A 102 -4.72 17.70 16.59
CA LEU A 102 -3.56 16.91 16.16
C LEU A 102 -3.35 15.70 17.09
N LEU A 103 -3.20 14.51 16.50
CA LEU A 103 -2.91 13.24 17.17
C LEU A 103 -1.54 12.70 16.71
N PHE A 104 -0.72 12.18 17.64
CA PHE A 104 0.66 11.74 17.35
C PHE A 104 1.24 10.89 18.51
N LYS A 105 2.34 10.17 18.24
CA LYS A 105 2.96 9.23 19.18
C LYS A 105 4.15 9.77 19.98
N ASP A 106 4.96 10.66 19.41
CA ASP A 106 6.12 11.27 20.10
C ASP A 106 6.40 12.67 19.54
N MET A 107 6.20 13.71 20.36
CA MET A 107 6.40 15.12 19.98
C MET A 107 7.83 15.58 19.90
N ARG A 108 8.77 14.86 20.53
CA ARG A 108 10.20 15.24 20.49
C ARG A 108 10.81 15.04 19.11
N LYS A 109 10.06 14.41 18.20
CA LYS A 109 10.43 14.10 16.82
C LYS A 109 9.71 14.97 15.80
N LEU A 110 9.24 16.17 16.15
CA LEU A 110 8.81 17.10 15.10
C LEU A 110 10.08 17.58 14.39
N ASP A 111 10.37 16.94 13.26
CA ASP A 111 11.73 16.75 12.76
C ASP A 111 12.11 17.82 11.72
N SER A 112 11.17 18.66 11.29
CA SER A 112 11.47 19.72 10.31
C SER A 112 10.65 21.00 10.45
N GLU A 113 11.23 22.11 10.00
CA GLU A 113 10.51 23.38 9.81
C GLU A 113 9.32 23.22 8.85
N THR A 114 9.43 22.34 7.85
CA THR A 114 8.36 22.07 6.88
C THR A 114 7.14 21.43 7.55
N GLU A 115 7.34 20.51 8.50
CA GLU A 115 6.24 19.94 9.30
C GLU A 115 5.57 21.02 10.16
N ARG A 116 6.35 21.93 10.76
CA ARG A 116 5.78 23.04 11.57
C ARG A 116 4.92 23.96 10.72
N ASP A 117 5.38 24.32 9.54
CA ASP A 117 4.63 25.17 8.61
C ASP A 117 3.39 24.47 8.06
N PHE A 118 3.45 23.16 7.85
CA PHE A 118 2.27 22.37 7.50
C PHE A 118 1.22 22.45 8.61
N LEU A 119 1.62 22.24 9.86
CA LEU A 119 0.71 22.36 11.00
C LEU A 119 0.15 23.78 11.16
N GLY A 120 0.99 24.80 10.94
CA GLY A 120 0.57 26.19 10.88
C GLY A 120 -0.48 26.42 9.79
N PHE A 121 -0.25 25.92 8.57
CA PHE A 121 -1.21 26.01 7.48
C PHE A 121 -2.56 25.36 7.83
N ILE A 122 -2.55 24.15 8.40
CA ILE A 122 -3.79 23.47 8.80
C ILE A 122 -4.51 24.28 9.89
N ASN A 123 -3.77 24.80 10.88
CA ASN A 123 -4.35 25.61 11.93
C ASN A 123 -4.98 26.91 11.39
N ASP A 124 -4.33 27.57 10.44
CA ASP A 124 -4.84 28.80 9.80
C ASP A 124 -6.11 28.53 8.98
N HIS A 125 -6.28 27.30 8.49
CA HIS A 125 -7.43 26.87 7.71
C HIS A 125 -8.43 26.00 8.49
N LYS A 126 -8.29 25.89 9.81
CA LYS A 126 -9.14 25.03 10.64
C LYS A 126 -10.63 25.34 10.50
N GLU A 127 -10.98 26.63 10.34
CA GLU A 127 -12.37 27.04 10.15
C GLU A 127 -12.99 26.48 8.85
N VAL A 128 -12.17 26.21 7.83
CA VAL A 128 -12.64 25.56 6.60
C VAL A 128 -13.04 24.12 6.90
N LEU A 129 -12.21 23.40 7.67
CA LEU A 129 -12.46 22.03 8.10
C LEU A 129 -13.66 21.95 9.06
N ASP A 130 -13.76 22.86 10.02
CA ASP A 130 -14.88 22.97 10.96
C ASP A 130 -16.23 23.24 10.26
N LYS A 131 -16.22 23.95 9.14
CA LYS A 131 -17.42 24.18 8.32
C LYS A 131 -17.79 22.97 7.47
N LYS A 132 -16.80 22.17 7.06
CA LYS A 132 -16.97 21.05 6.14
C LYS A 132 -17.41 19.78 6.85
N PHE A 133 -16.88 19.55 8.04
CA PHE A 133 -17.01 18.30 8.79
C PHE A 133 -17.64 18.53 10.16
N LYS A 134 -18.31 17.49 10.66
CA LYS A 134 -18.88 17.51 12.02
C LYS A 134 -17.78 17.40 13.08
N GLU A 135 -16.84 16.47 12.86
CA GLU A 135 -15.67 16.25 13.68
C GLU A 135 -14.51 15.86 12.77
N TRP A 136 -13.30 16.31 13.10
CA TRP A 136 -12.09 15.95 12.36
C TRP A 136 -10.88 15.95 13.27
N CYS A 137 -9.87 15.19 12.88
CA CYS A 137 -8.54 15.24 13.47
C CYS A 137 -7.49 14.92 12.40
N VAL A 138 -6.25 15.31 12.67
CA VAL A 138 -5.10 14.94 11.85
C VAL A 138 -4.19 14.05 12.68
N LEU A 139 -3.85 12.88 12.15
CA LEU A 139 -2.88 11.96 12.71
C LEU A 139 -1.54 12.15 12.02
N ARG A 140 -0.49 12.47 12.78
CA ARG A 140 0.90 12.34 12.31
C ARG A 140 1.32 10.87 12.37
N ASN A 141 1.72 10.32 11.24
CA ASN A 141 2.08 8.91 11.13
C ASN A 141 3.60 8.72 11.27
N ASP A 142 4.05 8.38 12.48
CA ASP A 142 5.45 8.02 12.79
C ASP A 142 5.70 6.53 12.46
N HIS A 143 5.61 6.17 11.17
CA HIS A 143 5.86 4.83 10.65
C HIS A 143 4.97 3.71 11.24
N PHE A 144 3.70 3.99 11.53
CA PHE A 144 2.75 2.95 11.92
C PHE A 144 2.49 2.03 10.72
N ALA A 145 2.89 0.76 10.85
CA ALA A 145 2.71 -0.23 9.80
C ALA A 145 1.23 -0.45 9.45
N GLU A 146 0.34 -0.23 10.43
CA GLU A 146 -1.12 -0.33 10.29
C GLU A 146 -1.72 0.75 9.38
N LEU A 147 -1.01 1.86 9.17
CA LEU A 147 -1.45 3.00 8.34
C LEU A 147 -0.79 3.03 6.97
N LYS A 148 0.08 2.05 6.69
CA LYS A 148 0.70 1.87 5.38
C LYS A 148 -0.34 1.42 4.36
N VAL A 149 -0.37 2.11 3.23
CA VAL A 149 -1.16 1.73 2.06
C VAL A 149 -0.22 1.18 0.99
N PHE A 150 -0.63 0.15 0.26
CA PHE A 150 0.19 -0.40 -0.83
C PHE A 150 -0.31 0.12 -2.17
N CYS A 151 0.61 0.54 -3.03
CA CYS A 151 0.27 1.03 -4.36
C CYS A 151 -0.27 -0.12 -5.23
N ASN A 152 -1.50 0.05 -5.73
CA ASN A 152 -2.21 -0.93 -6.55
C ASN A 152 -2.25 -0.54 -8.04
N ILE A 153 -1.46 0.46 -8.47
CA ILE A 153 -1.36 0.86 -9.87
C ILE A 153 -0.65 -0.25 -10.66
N LYS A 154 -1.44 -1.07 -11.37
CA LYS A 154 -0.91 -2.19 -12.17
C LYS A 154 0.05 -1.70 -13.26
N ASN A 155 1.11 -2.45 -13.51
CA ASN A 155 2.16 -2.14 -14.47
C ASN A 155 2.99 -0.87 -14.16
N SER A 156 2.80 -0.26 -12.98
CA SER A 156 3.71 0.78 -12.48
C SER A 156 4.95 0.14 -11.84
N PRO A 157 6.16 0.73 -11.99
CA PRO A 157 7.34 0.31 -11.22
C PRO A 157 7.15 0.43 -9.70
N SER A 158 6.11 1.14 -9.26
CA SER A 158 5.75 1.33 -7.85
C SER A 158 4.65 0.39 -7.37
N TYR A 159 4.18 -0.54 -8.19
CA TYR A 159 3.21 -1.54 -7.77
C TYR A 159 3.73 -2.34 -6.55
N ALA A 160 2.85 -2.56 -5.58
CA ALA A 160 3.17 -3.17 -4.27
C ALA A 160 4.17 -2.41 -3.40
N ARG A 161 4.57 -1.19 -3.79
CA ARG A 161 5.36 -0.33 -2.91
C ARG A 161 4.50 0.18 -1.77
N GLY A 162 5.03 0.09 -0.55
CA GLY A 162 4.40 0.63 0.64
C GLY A 162 4.50 2.16 0.67
N PHE A 163 3.36 2.81 0.80
CA PHE A 163 3.20 4.23 1.04
C PHE A 163 2.87 4.46 2.50
N GLU A 164 3.76 5.18 3.18
CA GLU A 164 3.57 5.63 4.56
C GLU A 164 3.38 7.15 4.49
N PRO A 165 2.13 7.66 4.56
CA PRO A 165 1.85 9.10 4.55
C PRO A 165 2.46 9.76 5.79
N ASP A 166 2.84 11.04 5.72
CA ASP A 166 3.33 11.77 6.89
C ASP A 166 2.16 12.17 7.82
N PHE A 167 1.04 12.58 7.22
CA PHE A 167 -0.18 12.97 7.94
C PHE A 167 -1.43 12.37 7.29
N ILE A 168 -2.41 12.06 8.14
CA ILE A 168 -3.70 11.51 7.73
C ILE A 168 -4.80 12.31 8.42
N LEU A 169 -5.65 12.99 7.65
CA LEU A 169 -6.86 13.60 8.17
C LEU A 169 -7.98 12.56 8.20
N PHE A 170 -8.62 12.44 9.35
CA PHE A 170 -9.83 11.65 9.54
C PHE A 170 -10.98 12.57 9.88
N ALA A 171 -12.13 12.41 9.23
CA ALA A 171 -13.29 13.24 9.50
C ALA A 171 -14.63 12.50 9.41
N GLN A 172 -15.55 12.93 10.27
CA GLN A 172 -16.96 12.60 10.24
C GLN A 172 -17.69 13.65 9.39
N THR A 173 -18.43 13.21 8.38
CA THR A 173 -19.28 14.10 7.57
C THR A 173 -20.55 14.46 8.35
N HIS A 174 -21.30 15.46 7.88
CA HIS A 174 -22.60 15.80 8.47
C HIS A 174 -23.71 14.82 8.05
N GLU A 175 -23.55 14.14 6.92
CA GLU A 175 -24.50 13.16 6.39
C GLU A 175 -24.47 11.81 7.13
N ASP A 176 -23.30 11.38 7.61
CA ASP A 176 -23.11 10.06 8.20
C ASP A 176 -22.53 10.13 9.63
N GLU A 177 -22.99 9.25 10.52
CA GLU A 177 -22.38 9.08 11.85
C GLU A 177 -21.03 8.32 11.79
N PHE A 178 -20.68 7.76 10.64
CA PHE A 178 -19.40 7.07 10.43
C PHE A 178 -18.29 8.05 10.04
N LEU A 179 -17.04 7.62 10.19
CA LEU A 179 -15.87 8.32 9.68
C LEU A 179 -15.91 8.27 8.15
N GLY A 180 -16.63 9.21 7.55
CA GLY A 180 -16.97 9.22 6.14
C GLY A 180 -15.87 9.79 5.23
N PHE A 181 -14.77 10.30 5.79
CA PHE A 181 -13.73 10.96 5.02
C PHE A 181 -12.32 10.71 5.57
N THR A 182 -11.39 10.35 4.67
CA THR A 182 -9.95 10.22 4.96
C THR A 182 -9.13 10.93 3.90
N CYS A 183 -8.16 11.74 4.30
CA CYS A 183 -7.23 12.39 3.37
C CYS A 183 -5.76 12.14 3.75
N TYR A 184 -4.98 11.65 2.79
CA TYR A 184 -3.54 11.42 2.92
C TYR A 184 -2.73 12.64 2.50
N MET A 185 -1.73 12.99 3.29
CA MET A 185 -0.91 14.18 3.12
C MET A 185 0.56 13.86 3.36
N GLU A 186 1.44 14.46 2.55
CA GLU A 186 2.89 14.30 2.64
C GLU A 186 3.55 15.67 2.63
N VAL A 187 4.57 15.81 3.48
CA VAL A 187 5.37 17.00 3.66
C VAL A 187 6.76 16.74 3.06
N LYS A 188 7.23 17.64 2.21
CA LYS A 188 8.52 17.52 1.51
C LYS A 188 9.42 18.73 1.73
N GLY A 189 10.66 18.46 2.10
CA GLY A 189 11.75 19.42 2.04
C GLY A 189 12.10 19.84 0.61
N GLU A 190 13.04 20.77 0.46
CA GLU A 190 13.37 21.47 -0.80
C GLU A 190 13.74 20.55 -1.99
N HIS A 191 14.22 19.35 -1.73
CA HIS A 191 14.66 18.42 -2.77
C HIS A 191 13.64 17.29 -2.96
N LEU A 192 12.75 17.48 -3.93
CA LEU A 192 11.93 16.41 -4.50
C LEU A 192 12.84 15.42 -5.23
N GLU A 193 13.21 14.35 -4.55
CA GLU A 193 13.89 13.25 -5.20
C GLU A 193 12.98 12.60 -6.24
N HIS A 194 13.52 12.24 -7.40
CA HIS A 194 12.83 11.40 -8.40
C HIS A 194 12.24 10.11 -7.79
N SER A 195 12.83 9.62 -6.69
CA SER A 195 12.37 8.47 -5.92
C SER A 195 10.97 8.64 -5.30
N SER A 196 10.49 9.89 -5.20
CA SER A 196 9.21 10.28 -4.58
C SER A 196 8.09 10.59 -5.57
N ALA A 197 8.37 10.73 -6.88
CA ALA A 197 7.38 11.12 -7.88
C ALA A 197 6.15 10.20 -7.94
N TRP A 198 6.35 8.89 -7.80
CA TRP A 198 5.25 7.91 -7.79
C TRP A 198 4.27 8.10 -6.62
N LYS A 199 4.70 8.72 -5.50
CA LYS A 199 3.80 8.99 -4.37
C LYS A 199 2.80 10.08 -4.75
N GLU A 200 3.19 11.05 -5.57
CA GLU A 200 2.30 12.10 -6.06
C GLU A 200 1.24 11.51 -7.00
N GLU A 201 1.65 10.67 -7.95
CA GLU A 201 0.72 9.90 -8.80
C GLU A 201 -0.22 9.03 -7.97
N PHE A 202 0.30 8.41 -6.90
CA PHE A 202 -0.51 7.58 -6.01
C PHE A 202 -1.51 8.42 -5.22
N LEU A 203 -1.14 9.59 -4.70
CA LEU A 203 -2.04 10.50 -4.01
C LEU A 203 -3.17 11.02 -4.93
N GLU A 204 -2.84 11.38 -6.17
CA GLU A 204 -3.82 11.77 -7.18
C GLU A 204 -4.79 10.62 -7.52
N MET A 205 -4.30 9.38 -7.57
CA MET A 205 -5.16 8.20 -7.74
C MET A 205 -6.14 8.03 -6.57
N LEU A 206 -5.66 8.24 -5.33
CA LEU A 206 -6.51 8.14 -4.14
C LEU A 206 -7.60 9.21 -4.09
N GLU A 207 -7.36 10.39 -4.68
CA GLU A 207 -8.34 11.48 -4.76
C GLU A 207 -9.68 11.08 -5.41
N ASN A 208 -9.63 10.13 -6.34
CA ASN A 208 -10.80 9.69 -7.09
C ASN A 208 -11.45 8.42 -6.50
N ALA A 209 -10.91 7.88 -5.41
CA ALA A 209 -11.39 6.65 -4.82
C ALA A 209 -12.53 6.90 -3.82
N THR A 210 -13.66 6.21 -4.02
CA THR A 210 -14.73 6.10 -3.02
C THR A 210 -14.88 4.64 -2.63
N LEU A 211 -14.67 4.35 -1.35
CA LEU A 211 -14.82 3.00 -0.82
C LEU A 211 -16.23 2.85 -0.24
N LYS A 212 -16.89 1.74 -0.57
CA LYS A 212 -18.22 1.41 -0.06
C LYS A 212 -18.16 0.03 0.57
N SER A 213 -18.71 -0.09 1.77
CA SER A 213 -18.93 -1.39 2.41
C SER A 213 -20.26 -1.34 3.16
N HIS A 214 -21.19 -2.21 2.80
CA HIS A 214 -22.55 -2.23 3.33
C HIS A 214 -23.19 -0.83 3.25
N ASN A 215 -23.60 -0.26 4.39
CA ASN A 215 -24.21 1.06 4.49
C ASN A 215 -23.19 2.18 4.79
N LYS A 216 -21.88 1.87 4.75
CA LYS A 216 -20.80 2.81 5.03
C LYS A 216 -20.15 3.26 3.72
N LYS A 217 -19.94 4.57 3.60
CA LYS A 217 -19.22 5.19 2.50
C LYS A 217 -18.03 5.95 3.08
N LEU A 218 -16.86 5.73 2.50
CA LEU A 218 -15.64 6.47 2.83
C LEU A 218 -15.14 7.18 1.57
N HIS A 219 -15.05 8.50 1.68
CA HIS A 219 -14.38 9.35 0.71
C HIS A 219 -12.89 9.33 0.99
N LEU A 220 -12.12 8.77 0.06
CA LEU A 220 -10.67 8.80 0.14
C LEU A 220 -10.14 9.96 -0.68
N LYS A 221 -9.18 10.69 -0.13
CA LYS A 221 -8.50 11.79 -0.79
C LYS A 221 -7.00 11.73 -0.61
N GLY A 222 -6.26 12.32 -1.54
CA GLY A 222 -4.84 12.62 -1.41
C GLY A 222 -4.63 14.08 -1.78
N LEU A 223 -3.77 14.79 -1.04
CA LEU A 223 -3.31 16.11 -1.46
C LEU A 223 -1.96 16.00 -2.17
N PRO A 224 -1.61 16.97 -3.04
CA PRO A 224 -0.24 17.16 -3.50
C PRO A 224 0.73 17.33 -2.32
N PHE A 225 2.03 17.31 -2.59
CA PHE A 225 3.02 17.55 -1.54
C PHE A 225 2.93 18.96 -0.97
N PHE A 226 3.04 19.07 0.36
CA PHE A 226 3.26 20.34 1.03
C PHE A 226 4.76 20.66 1.08
N THR A 227 5.15 21.89 0.74
CA THR A 227 6.56 22.32 0.76
C THR A 227 6.70 23.81 1.13
N LEU A 228 7.84 24.16 1.71
CA LEU A 228 8.17 25.51 2.20
C LEU A 228 8.56 26.50 1.09
N HIS A 229 9.46 26.08 0.21
CA HIS A 229 10.28 27.02 -0.59
C HIS A 229 9.87 27.11 -2.06
N ASN A 230 9.01 26.21 -2.54
CA ASN A 230 8.48 26.26 -3.89
C ASN A 230 7.09 26.89 -3.88
N SER A 231 7.00 28.17 -4.24
CA SER A 231 5.75 28.93 -4.25
C SER A 231 4.68 28.30 -5.15
N VAL A 232 5.08 27.73 -6.29
CA VAL A 232 4.16 27.08 -7.23
C VAL A 232 3.57 25.81 -6.63
N VAL A 233 4.39 24.97 -5.98
CA VAL A 233 3.91 23.74 -5.33
C VAL A 233 3.06 24.08 -4.10
N LYS A 234 3.44 25.11 -3.34
CA LYS A 234 2.64 25.63 -2.23
C LYS A 234 1.27 26.12 -2.69
N GLU A 235 1.21 26.80 -3.84
CA GLU A 235 -0.05 27.23 -4.46
C GLU A 235 -0.86 26.02 -4.98
N LYS A 236 -0.21 25.00 -5.58
CA LYS A 236 -0.87 23.74 -5.97
C LYS A 236 -1.53 23.07 -4.77
N PHE A 237 -0.80 22.95 -3.65
CA PHE A 237 -1.34 22.40 -2.41
C PHE A 237 -2.53 23.20 -1.90
N ALA A 238 -2.39 24.52 -1.76
CA ALA A 238 -3.46 25.38 -1.24
C ALA A 238 -4.70 25.37 -2.15
N THR A 239 -4.51 25.28 -3.46
CA THR A 239 -5.59 25.16 -4.44
C THR A 239 -6.32 23.83 -4.28
N ALA A 240 -5.59 22.71 -4.24
CA ALA A 240 -6.17 21.39 -4.03
C ALA A 240 -6.89 21.28 -2.68
N PHE A 241 -6.29 21.81 -1.61
CA PHE A 241 -6.92 21.90 -0.28
C PHE A 241 -8.25 22.64 -0.37
N ASN A 242 -8.27 23.81 -1.00
CA ASN A 242 -9.47 24.60 -1.15
C ASN A 242 -10.53 23.89 -2.00
N GLN A 243 -10.16 23.24 -3.10
CA GLN A 243 -11.09 22.48 -3.93
C GLN A 243 -11.74 21.33 -3.17
N ILE A 244 -10.98 20.64 -2.32
CA ILE A 244 -11.50 19.51 -1.55
C ILE A 244 -12.37 19.98 -0.38
N PHE A 245 -11.97 21.06 0.32
CA PHE A 245 -12.55 21.41 1.61
C PHE A 245 -13.43 22.67 1.64
N LYS A 246 -13.30 23.61 0.70
CA LYS A 246 -14.13 24.85 0.71
C LYS A 246 -15.55 24.65 0.17
N ASP A 247 -15.81 23.56 -0.56
CA ASP A 247 -17.15 23.27 -1.05
C ASP A 247 -18.13 23.01 0.12
N SER A 248 -19.43 23.26 -0.10
CA SER A 248 -20.49 23.14 0.92
C SER A 248 -20.47 21.81 1.68
N LYS A 249 -21.00 21.85 2.92
CA LYS A 249 -21.10 20.73 3.88
C LYS A 249 -21.25 19.37 3.18
N CYS A 250 -20.36 18.44 3.52
CA CYS A 250 -20.50 17.02 3.18
C CYS A 250 -21.15 16.27 4.33
#